data_AF-A0A527CUK1-F1
#
_entry.id   AF-A0A527CUK1-F1
#
_cell.length_a   1.000
_cell.length_b   1.000
_cell.length_c   1.000
_cell.angle_alpha   90.00
_cell.angle_beta   90.00
_cell.angle_gamma   90.00
#
_symmetry.space_group_name_H-M   'P 1'
#
loop_
_entity.id
_entity.type
_entity.pdbx_description
1 polymer ?
#
loop_
_entity_poly.entity_id
_entity_poly.type
_entity_poly.pdbx_seq_one_letter_code
_entity_poly.pdbx_strand_id
1 'polypeptide(L)'
;TTADKEVPTQAAQVQNLILQGYDAIVINAASPDALNGAIKQACDAGITVVSFDGTVTEPCAYRVVVDFKDMGKQEVEQMAKFQPKGGNLLEIRGLAGTSIDDA
;
A
#
# COMPACT_ATOMS: atom_id res chain seq x y z
N THR A 1 -16.96 2.36 5.43
CA THR A 1 -16.77 1.62 4.17
C THR A 1 -16.46 0.16 4.49
N THR A 2 -16.68 -0.78 3.58
CA THR A 2 -16.26 -2.18 3.72
C THR A 2 -14.82 -2.34 3.28
N ALA A 3 -14.03 -3.16 3.98
CA ALA A 3 -12.67 -3.48 3.56
C ALA A 3 -12.74 -4.46 2.38
N ASP A 4 -12.32 -4.00 1.20
CA ASP A 4 -12.32 -4.77 -0.04
C ASP A 4 -11.00 -4.52 -0.79
N LYS A 5 -10.50 -5.53 -1.50
CA LYS A 5 -9.19 -5.50 -2.17
C LYS A 5 -9.28 -5.18 -3.65
N GLU A 6 -10.47 -5.06 -4.21
CA GLU A 6 -10.64 -4.83 -5.64
C GLU A 6 -10.44 -3.35 -5.98
N VAL A 7 -9.60 -3.09 -6.99
CA VAL A 7 -9.29 -1.73 -7.47
C VAL A 7 -10.57 -0.95 -7.82
N PRO A 8 -11.56 -1.51 -8.56
CA PRO A 8 -12.80 -0.77 -8.87
C PRO A 8 -13.58 -0.39 -7.61
N THR A 9 -13.59 -1.25 -6.60
CA THR A 9 -14.27 -0.99 -5.33
C THR A 9 -13.59 0.15 -4.58
N GLN A 10 -12.24 0.12 -4.46
CA GLN A 10 -11.50 1.19 -3.81
C GLN A 10 -11.64 2.53 -4.56
N ALA A 11 -11.61 2.53 -5.90
CA ALA A 11 -11.85 3.72 -6.69
C ALA A 11 -13.24 4.32 -6.43
N ALA A 12 -14.30 3.50 -6.38
CA ALA A 12 -15.65 3.94 -6.06
C ALA A 12 -15.75 4.48 -4.61
N GLN A 13 -15.03 3.88 -3.66
CA GLN A 13 -14.96 4.38 -2.29
C GLN A 13 -14.30 5.76 -2.21
N VAL A 14 -13.21 5.98 -2.96
CA VAL A 14 -12.57 7.31 -3.07
C VAL A 14 -13.58 8.33 -3.63
N GLN A 15 -14.31 8.00 -4.70
CA GLN A 15 -15.36 8.89 -5.22
C GLN A 15 -16.42 9.25 -4.17
N ASN A 16 -16.87 8.26 -3.41
CA ASN A 16 -17.86 8.48 -2.36
C ASN A 16 -17.33 9.40 -1.25
N LEU A 17 -16.06 9.27 -0.88
CA LEU A 17 -15.41 10.14 0.11
C LEU A 17 -15.27 11.58 -0.40
N ILE A 18 -14.98 11.75 -1.70
CA ILE A 18 -15.00 13.07 -2.36
C ILE A 18 -16.39 13.70 -2.24
N LEU A 19 -17.44 12.97 -2.64
CA LEU A 19 -18.82 13.46 -2.61
C LEU A 19 -19.32 13.78 -1.19
N GLN A 20 -18.82 13.06 -0.19
CA GLN A 20 -19.16 13.29 1.21
C GLN A 20 -18.42 14.49 1.82
N GLY A 21 -17.48 15.12 1.08
CA GLY A 21 -16.78 16.31 1.52
C GLY A 21 -15.76 16.07 2.63
N TYR A 22 -15.09 14.91 2.63
CA TYR A 22 -14.00 14.65 3.57
C TYR A 22 -12.78 15.51 3.28
N ASP A 23 -12.10 15.99 4.32
CA ASP A 23 -10.89 16.81 4.17
C ASP A 23 -9.64 16.00 3.82
N ALA A 24 -9.64 14.70 4.18
CA ALA A 24 -8.52 13.80 3.92
C ALA A 24 -8.96 12.35 3.68
N ILE A 25 -8.16 11.62 2.91
CA ILE A 25 -8.31 10.19 2.63
C ILE A 25 -6.98 9.50 2.94
N VAL A 26 -7.00 8.52 3.84
CA VAL A 26 -5.90 7.59 4.07
C VAL A 26 -6.23 6.28 3.38
N ILE A 27 -5.35 5.80 2.51
CA ILE A 27 -5.58 4.63 1.67
C ILE A 27 -4.46 3.59 1.79
N ASN A 28 -4.84 2.33 1.99
CA ASN A 28 -3.97 1.18 1.73
C ASN A 28 -4.30 0.65 0.34
N ALA A 29 -3.47 1.00 -0.64
CA ALA A 29 -3.76 0.83 -2.05
C ALA A 29 -3.60 -0.63 -2.50
N ALA A 30 -4.63 -1.16 -3.17
CA ALA A 30 -4.57 -2.49 -3.78
C ALA A 30 -3.60 -2.57 -4.96
N SER A 31 -3.29 -1.45 -5.59
CA SER A 31 -2.35 -1.35 -6.71
C SER A 31 -1.62 0.01 -6.68
N PRO A 32 -0.33 0.05 -7.04
CA PRO A 32 0.43 1.30 -7.11
C PRO A 32 -0.07 2.32 -8.14
N ASP A 33 -0.69 1.88 -9.22
CA ASP A 33 -0.98 2.70 -10.39
C ASP A 33 -2.47 2.75 -10.76
N ALA A 34 -3.19 1.66 -10.55
CA ALA A 34 -4.57 1.53 -11.01
C ALA A 34 -5.57 2.45 -10.28
N LEU A 35 -5.17 3.05 -9.14
CA LEU A 35 -5.97 4.01 -8.39
C LEU A 35 -5.65 5.48 -8.72
N ASN A 36 -4.61 5.76 -9.50
CA ASN A 36 -4.12 7.13 -9.73
C ASN A 36 -5.21 8.08 -10.25
N GLY A 37 -6.11 7.62 -11.12
CA GLY A 37 -7.23 8.43 -11.61
C GLY A 37 -8.17 8.91 -10.49
N ALA A 38 -8.52 8.03 -9.55
CA ALA A 38 -9.38 8.37 -8.42
C ALA A 38 -8.64 9.25 -7.39
N ILE A 39 -7.35 8.97 -7.16
CA ILE A 39 -6.49 9.75 -6.25
C ILE A 39 -6.34 11.18 -6.78
N LYS A 40 -6.08 11.32 -8.09
CA LYS A 40 -6.00 12.63 -8.74
C LYS A 40 -7.30 13.41 -8.57
N GLN A 41 -8.47 12.78 -8.75
CA GLN A 41 -9.75 13.44 -8.55
C GLN A 41 -9.95 13.92 -7.11
N ALA A 42 -9.48 13.16 -6.11
CA ALA A 42 -9.52 13.59 -4.71
C ALA A 42 -8.61 14.80 -4.46
N CYS A 43 -7.37 14.76 -4.96
CA CYS A 43 -6.45 15.88 -4.86
C CYS A 43 -6.98 17.14 -5.56
N ASP A 44 -7.56 16.99 -6.76
CA ASP A 44 -8.15 18.08 -7.54
C ASP A 44 -9.37 18.69 -6.81
N ALA A 45 -10.06 17.91 -5.96
CA ALA A 45 -11.14 18.37 -5.07
C ALA A 45 -10.63 19.04 -3.78
N GLY A 46 -9.30 19.19 -3.61
CA GLY A 46 -8.69 19.80 -2.43
C GLY A 46 -8.51 18.86 -1.23
N ILE A 47 -8.73 17.55 -1.43
CA ILE A 47 -8.63 16.55 -0.36
C ILE A 47 -7.19 16.11 -0.20
N THR A 48 -6.69 16.07 1.04
CA THR A 48 -5.36 15.53 1.32
C THR A 48 -5.37 14.01 1.21
N VAL A 49 -4.54 13.45 0.34
CA VAL A 49 -4.44 11.98 0.19
C VAL A 49 -3.13 11.47 0.77
N VAL A 50 -3.21 10.46 1.62
CA VAL A 50 -2.06 9.76 2.21
C VAL A 50 -2.18 8.27 1.92
N SER A 51 -1.19 7.69 1.24
CA SER A 51 -1.07 6.24 1.11
C SER A 51 -0.26 5.65 2.27
N PHE A 52 -0.69 4.49 2.75
CA PHE A 52 -0.09 3.76 3.87
C PHE A 52 -0.05 2.26 3.58
N ASP A 53 1.07 1.60 3.91
CA ASP A 53 1.33 0.18 3.64
C ASP A 53 1.41 -0.09 2.12
N GLY A 54 0.28 -0.31 1.45
CA GLY A 54 0.18 -0.24 -0.01
C GLY A 54 0.25 1.21 -0.50
N THR A 55 1.22 1.50 -1.36
CA THR A 55 1.48 2.86 -1.86
C THR A 55 0.78 3.13 -3.19
N VAL A 56 0.67 4.41 -3.56
CA VAL A 56 0.22 4.86 -4.90
C VAL A 56 1.33 5.68 -5.57
N THR A 57 1.33 5.73 -6.90
CA THR A 57 2.34 6.42 -7.71
C THR A 57 1.93 7.83 -8.13
N GLU A 58 0.66 8.21 -7.94
CA GLU A 58 0.17 9.57 -8.16
C GLU A 58 0.99 10.59 -7.33
N PRO A 59 1.60 11.62 -7.96
CA PRO A 59 2.48 12.57 -7.28
C PRO A 59 1.85 13.44 -6.19
N CYS A 60 0.53 13.68 -6.25
CA CYS A 60 -0.14 14.53 -5.25
C CYS A 60 -0.30 13.87 -3.87
N ALA A 61 -0.19 12.53 -3.80
CA ALA A 61 -0.39 11.80 -2.56
C ALA A 61 0.88 11.75 -1.71
N TYR A 62 0.72 11.94 -0.40
CA TYR A 62 1.77 11.63 0.57
C TYR A 62 1.93 10.11 0.68
N ARG A 63 3.15 9.63 0.91
CA ARG A 63 3.47 8.20 1.03
C ARG A 63 4.11 7.93 2.37
N VAL A 64 3.42 7.14 3.19
CA VAL A 64 3.93 6.63 4.46
C VAL A 64 4.11 5.14 4.29
N VAL A 65 5.37 4.71 4.11
CA VAL A 65 5.70 3.32 3.79
C VAL A 65 6.70 2.78 4.80
N VAL A 66 6.59 1.48 5.08
CA VAL A 66 7.60 0.74 5.84
C VAL A 66 8.79 0.49 4.92
N ASP A 67 10.01 0.54 5.44
CA ASP A 67 11.18 0.03 4.72
C ASP A 67 11.11 -1.51 4.69
N PHE A 68 10.38 -2.04 3.70
CA PHE A 68 10.16 -3.49 3.55
C PHE A 68 11.47 -4.25 3.31
N LYS A 69 12.47 -3.60 2.71
CA LYS A 69 13.79 -4.19 2.50
C LYS A 69 14.52 -4.36 3.83
N ASP A 70 14.53 -3.34 4.67
CA ASP A 70 15.14 -3.45 6.00
C ASP A 70 14.36 -4.43 6.89
N MET A 71 13.02 -4.43 6.80
CA MET A 71 12.18 -5.40 7.50
C MET A 71 12.54 -6.85 7.12
N GLY A 72 12.57 -7.18 5.82
CA GLY A 72 12.93 -8.53 5.36
C GLY A 72 14.35 -8.93 5.74
N LYS A 73 15.29 -7.96 5.74
CA LYS A 73 16.65 -8.19 6.25
C LYS A 73 16.63 -8.56 7.74
N GLN A 74 15.91 -7.81 8.58
CA GLN A 74 15.82 -8.09 10.01
C GLN A 74 15.18 -9.46 10.29
N GLU A 75 14.18 -9.86 9.51
CA GLU A 75 13.57 -11.19 9.60
C GLU A 75 14.58 -12.31 9.34
N VAL A 76 15.36 -12.20 8.26
CA VAL A 76 16.41 -13.20 7.92
C VAL A 76 17.53 -13.21 8.97
N GLU A 77 17.95 -12.05 9.47
CA GLU A 77 18.94 -11.94 10.55
C GLU A 77 18.45 -12.62 11.84
N GLN A 78 17.17 -12.48 12.15
CA GLN A 78 16.57 -13.12 13.32
C GLN A 78 16.45 -14.64 13.13
N MET A 79 16.10 -15.10 11.94
CA MET A 79 16.06 -16.53 11.60
C MET A 79 17.44 -17.19 11.69
N ALA A 80 18.50 -16.49 11.27
CA ALA A 80 19.88 -16.99 11.38
C ALA A 80 20.30 -17.24 12.83
N LYS A 81 19.79 -16.44 13.80
CA LYS A 81 20.03 -16.67 15.23
C LYS A 81 19.33 -17.92 15.75
N PHE A 82 18.12 -18.21 15.25
CA PHE A 82 17.38 -19.41 15.64
C PHE A 82 17.95 -20.68 14.99
N GLN A 83 18.57 -20.57 13.81
CA GLN A 83 19.18 -21.69 13.10
C GLN A 83 20.67 -21.44 12.81
N PRO A 84 21.55 -21.50 13.84
CA PRO A 84 22.96 -21.12 13.71
C PRO A 84 23.79 -22.08 12.86
N LYS A 85 23.27 -23.29 12.57
CA LYS A 85 23.92 -24.28 11.70
C LYS A 85 23.46 -24.19 10.24
N GLY A 86 22.59 -23.25 9.91
CA GLY A 86 21.96 -23.13 8.59
C GLY A 86 20.88 -24.19 8.34
N GLY A 87 20.16 -24.03 7.24
CA GLY A 87 19.04 -24.89 6.83
C GLY A 87 18.39 -24.39 5.56
N ASN A 88 17.31 -25.05 5.14
CA ASN A 88 16.52 -24.60 4.00
C ASN A 88 15.54 -23.50 4.46
N LEU A 89 15.43 -22.43 3.68
CA LEU A 89 14.46 -21.37 3.87
C LEU A 89 13.42 -21.44 2.74
N LEU A 90 12.14 -21.42 3.11
CA LEU A 90 11.04 -21.24 2.18
C LEU A 90 10.43 -19.86 2.44
N GLU A 91 10.50 -18.99 1.43
CA GLU A 91 9.79 -17.72 1.43
C GLU A 91 8.43 -17.90 0.75
N ILE A 92 7.36 -17.51 1.45
CA ILE A 92 6.00 -17.47 0.90
C ILE A 92 5.66 -16.02 0.65
N ARG A 93 5.58 -15.63 -0.62
CA ARG A 93 5.26 -14.27 -1.03
C ARG A 93 3.78 -13.93 -0.85
N GLY A 94 3.53 -12.62 -0.73
CA GLY A 94 2.19 -12.05 -0.63
C GLY A 94 1.48 -11.93 -1.99
N LEU A 95 0.57 -10.95 -2.07
CA LEU A 95 -0.19 -10.67 -3.30
C LEU A 95 0.71 -10.04 -4.37
N ALA A 96 0.70 -10.65 -5.56
CA ALA A 96 1.48 -10.19 -6.69
C ALA A 96 1.02 -8.81 -7.19
N GLY A 97 1.97 -7.96 -7.59
CA GLY A 97 1.70 -6.65 -8.19
C GLY A 97 1.28 -5.56 -7.20
N THR A 98 1.43 -5.82 -5.89
CA THR A 98 1.32 -4.78 -4.87
C THR A 98 2.67 -4.06 -4.71
N SER A 99 2.67 -2.83 -4.18
CA SER A 99 3.93 -2.10 -3.96
C SER A 99 4.90 -2.80 -3.00
N ILE A 100 4.40 -3.71 -2.16
CA ILE A 100 5.21 -4.48 -1.21
C ILE A 100 5.93 -5.62 -1.93
N ASP A 101 5.31 -6.21 -2.95
CA ASP A 101 5.84 -7.35 -3.68
C ASP A 101 7.00 -6.96 -4.64
N ASP A 102 7.06 -5.68 -5.01
CA ASP A 102 8.13 -5.09 -5.83
C ASP A 102 9.29 -4.49 -4.99
N ALA A 103 9.16 -4.49 -3.66
CA ALA A 103 10.08 -3.79 -2.74
C ALA A 103 11.39 -4.56 -2.44
#